data_AF-A0A2U1ZS13-F1
#
_entry.id   AF-A0A2U1ZS13-F1
#
_cell.length_a   1.000
_cell.length_b   1.000
_cell.length_c   1.000
_cell.angle_alpha   90.00
_cell.angle_beta   90.00
_cell.angle_gamma   90.00
#
_symmetry.space_group_name_H-M   'P 1'
#
loop_
_entity.id
_entity.type
_entity.pdbx_description
1 polymer ?
#
loop_
_entity_poly.entity_id
_entity_poly.type
_entity_poly.pdbx_seq_one_letter_code
_entity_poly.pdbx_strand_id
1 'polypeptide(L)'
;MVRSHPGQGRGLARDPPRARRRGDRPVGHGERWRPGVRGPRSDGLPRVAYLQHPSDGVVWWWWPTAWHEDDWFDERPGQDVVPGVRWWPGITGLQLLADMFVAGSDDVPLGYGHNYGEGYVDAFAWVTGAELDDGDLARLRETIAATSRPG
;
A
#
# COMPACT_ATOMS: atom_id res chain seq x y z
N MET A 1 4.77 -62.30 8.92
CA MET A 1 5.44 -61.18 9.60
C MET A 1 5.92 -60.20 8.53
N VAL A 2 5.20 -59.10 8.30
CA VAL A 2 5.47 -58.16 7.19
C VAL A 2 6.08 -56.87 7.74
N ARG A 3 7.14 -56.37 7.09
CA ARG A 3 7.70 -55.02 7.27
C ARG A 3 7.66 -54.25 5.94
N SER A 4 7.75 -52.90 6.06
CA SER A 4 7.58 -51.84 5.04
C SER A 4 6.18 -51.19 5.10
N HIS A 5 6.03 -49.85 5.02
CA HIS A 5 7.01 -48.75 5.06
C HIS A 5 6.33 -47.49 5.66
N PRO A 6 6.99 -46.69 6.53
CA PRO A 6 6.42 -45.41 6.97
C PRO A 6 6.65 -44.32 5.91
N GLY A 7 5.57 -43.78 5.35
CA GLY A 7 5.62 -42.64 4.44
C GLY A 7 5.96 -41.35 5.19
N GLN A 8 7.01 -40.65 4.78
CA GLN A 8 7.32 -39.31 5.30
C GLN A 8 6.33 -38.30 4.71
N GLY A 9 5.48 -37.72 5.56
CA GLY A 9 4.70 -36.55 5.19
C GLY A 9 5.62 -35.35 5.00
N ARG A 10 5.79 -34.89 3.75
CA ARG A 10 6.44 -33.61 3.45
C ARG A 10 5.51 -32.47 3.86
N GLY A 11 5.66 -31.98 5.09
CA GLY A 11 5.14 -30.67 5.45
C GLY A 11 5.82 -29.60 4.59
N LEU A 12 5.02 -28.79 3.90
CA LEU A 12 5.52 -27.60 3.21
C LEU A 12 5.92 -26.58 4.28
N ALA A 13 7.21 -26.54 4.60
CA ALA A 13 7.77 -25.42 5.36
C ALA A 13 7.57 -24.15 4.54
N ARG A 14 6.93 -23.14 5.14
CA ARG A 14 6.90 -21.79 4.57
C ARG A 14 8.35 -21.28 4.57
N ASP A 15 8.81 -20.76 3.42
CA ASP A 15 10.11 -20.11 3.34
C ASP A 15 10.15 -18.93 4.34
N PRO A 16 11.28 -18.70 5.05
CA PRO A 16 11.41 -17.53 5.89
C PRO A 16 11.37 -16.25 5.03
N PRO A 17 10.77 -15.16 5.52
CA PRO A 17 10.72 -13.90 4.77
C PRO A 17 12.13 -13.46 4.41
N ARG A 18 12.34 -13.12 3.14
CA ARG A 18 13.67 -12.70 2.64
C ARG A 18 14.16 -11.51 3.46
N ALA A 19 15.35 -11.63 4.03
CA ALA A 19 15.96 -10.56 4.83
C ALA A 19 16.10 -9.29 3.97
N ARG A 20 15.28 -8.27 4.28
CA ARG A 20 15.25 -6.97 3.57
C ARG A 20 16.64 -6.35 3.59
N ARG A 21 17.14 -5.85 2.44
CA ARG A 21 18.45 -5.17 2.41
C ARG A 21 18.33 -3.81 3.11
N ARG A 22 19.45 -3.34 3.64
CA ARG A 22 19.55 -2.09 4.45
C ARG A 22 19.21 -0.80 3.68
N GLY A 23 18.87 -0.89 2.38
CA GLY A 23 18.35 0.21 1.56
C GLY A 23 16.84 0.13 1.28
N ASP A 24 16.19 -1.01 1.48
CA ASP A 24 14.81 -1.29 1.07
C ASP A 24 13.78 -0.74 2.07
N ARG A 25 14.06 0.41 2.71
CA ARG A 25 13.06 1.09 3.55
C ARG A 25 12.11 1.84 2.60
N PRO A 26 10.81 1.47 2.55
CA PRO A 26 9.83 2.32 1.90
C PRO A 26 9.83 3.68 2.58
N VAL A 27 9.49 4.73 1.83
CA VAL A 27 9.17 6.03 2.43
C VAL A 27 7.80 5.90 3.12
N GLY A 28 7.82 5.42 4.37
CA GLY A 28 6.69 5.44 5.33
C GLY A 28 5.45 4.62 4.96
N HIS A 29 5.33 3.40 5.50
CA HIS A 29 4.00 2.80 5.70
C HIS A 29 3.24 3.66 6.72
N GLY A 30 2.09 4.22 6.35
CA GLY A 30 1.16 4.91 7.27
C GLY A 30 1.64 6.22 7.91
N GLU A 31 2.87 6.69 7.67
CA GLU A 31 3.28 8.03 8.11
C GLU A 31 2.88 9.08 7.05
N ARG A 32 2.05 10.05 7.44
CA ARG A 32 1.79 11.28 6.65
C ARG A 32 3.13 11.84 6.13
N TRP A 33 3.19 12.10 4.82
CA TRP A 33 4.39 12.64 4.17
C TRP A 33 4.93 13.85 4.95
N ARG A 34 6.22 13.81 5.26
CA ARG A 34 6.88 14.84 6.09
C ARG A 34 7.44 15.94 5.18
N PRO A 35 7.01 17.21 5.35
CA PRO A 35 7.63 18.34 4.67
C PRO A 35 9.14 18.36 4.84
N GLY A 36 9.87 18.55 3.74
CA GLY A 36 11.34 18.61 3.73
C GLY A 36 12.07 17.28 3.51
N VAL A 37 11.39 16.15 3.30
CA VAL A 37 12.04 14.91 2.81
C VAL A 37 12.41 15.08 1.33
N ARG A 38 13.54 15.75 1.09
CA ARG A 38 14.19 15.76 -0.23
C ARG A 38 14.52 14.33 -0.63
N GLY A 39 14.12 13.95 -1.84
CA GLY A 39 14.52 12.68 -2.43
C GLY A 39 16.05 12.56 -2.55
N PRO A 40 16.60 11.34 -2.60
CA PRO A 40 18.02 11.16 -2.85
C PRO A 40 18.42 11.88 -4.15
N ARG A 41 19.58 12.54 -4.11
CA ARG A 41 20.19 13.13 -5.32
C ARG A 41 20.35 12.03 -6.35
N SER A 42 19.96 12.31 -7.60
CA SER A 42 20.03 11.36 -8.69
C SER A 42 21.49 11.01 -9.01
N ASP A 43 21.92 9.84 -8.55
CA ASP A 43 23.17 9.17 -8.89
C ASP A 43 23.13 8.48 -10.28
N GLY A 44 22.04 8.71 -11.03
CA GLY A 44 21.75 8.08 -12.31
C GLY A 44 20.73 6.94 -12.23
N LEU A 45 20.32 6.52 -11.03
CA LEU A 45 19.31 5.47 -10.86
C LEU A 45 17.87 6.01 -11.00
N PRO A 46 16.92 5.20 -11.52
CA PRO A 46 15.50 5.55 -11.54
C PRO A 46 14.93 5.60 -10.12
N ARG A 47 14.07 6.59 -9.86
CA ARG A 47 13.36 6.77 -8.58
C ARG A 47 11.93 6.22 -8.70
N VAL A 48 11.46 5.53 -7.66
CA VAL A 48 10.11 4.97 -7.55
C VAL A 48 9.53 5.35 -6.19
N ALA A 49 8.30 5.87 -6.18
CA ALA A 49 7.54 6.11 -4.97
C ALA A 49 6.30 5.21 -4.96
N TYR A 50 5.97 4.66 -3.80
CA TYR A 50 4.74 3.91 -3.56
C TYR A 50 3.87 4.74 -2.62
N LEU A 51 2.64 5.02 -3.05
CA LEU A 51 1.63 5.67 -2.24
C LEU A 51 0.61 4.62 -1.86
N GLN A 52 0.35 4.50 -0.56
CA GLN A 52 -0.56 3.49 -0.03
C GLN A 52 -1.26 4.04 1.21
N HIS A 53 -2.58 4.14 1.15
CA HIS A 53 -3.37 4.35 2.36
C HIS A 53 -3.62 3.00 3.03
N PRO A 54 -3.55 2.90 4.38
CA PRO A 54 -3.89 1.67 5.08
C PRO A 54 -5.35 1.23 4.85
N SER A 55 -6.26 2.19 4.60
CA SER A 55 -7.65 1.95 4.19
C SER A 55 -7.85 1.53 2.73
N ASP A 56 -6.84 1.62 1.85
CA ASP A 56 -6.95 1.20 0.44
C ASP A 56 -6.64 -0.30 0.29
N GLY A 57 -7.51 -1.14 0.82
CA GLY A 57 -7.32 -2.60 0.85
C GLY A 57 -7.32 -3.24 -0.53
N VAL A 58 -8.02 -2.66 -1.50
CA VAL A 58 -8.21 -3.23 -2.84
C VAL A 58 -6.92 -3.39 -3.65
N VAL A 59 -5.86 -2.63 -3.34
CA VAL A 59 -4.54 -2.82 -4.00
C VAL A 59 -3.98 -4.23 -3.80
N TRP A 60 -4.38 -4.90 -2.71
CA TRP A 60 -3.95 -6.26 -2.38
C TRP A 60 -4.80 -7.31 -3.10
N TRP A 61 -5.81 -6.93 -3.89
CA TRP A 61 -6.62 -7.89 -4.62
C TRP A 61 -5.81 -8.58 -5.73
N TRP A 62 -5.60 -9.88 -5.57
CA TRP A 62 -5.30 -10.80 -6.65
C TRP A 62 -5.99 -12.15 -6.40
N TRP A 63 -6.08 -13.01 -7.43
CA TRP A 63 -6.86 -14.25 -7.35
C TRP A 63 -6.53 -15.11 -6.11
N PRO A 64 -5.26 -15.40 -5.80
CA PRO A 64 -4.88 -16.05 -4.54
C PRO A 64 -5.20 -15.36 -3.21
N THR A 65 -5.35 -14.03 -3.08
CA THR A 65 -5.76 -13.37 -1.80
C THR A 65 -7.11 -13.91 -1.28
N ALA A 66 -7.95 -14.35 -2.21
CA ALA A 66 -9.23 -14.96 -1.90
C ALA A 66 -9.11 -16.40 -1.35
N TRP A 67 -7.92 -17.04 -1.40
CA TRP A 67 -7.66 -18.39 -0.88
C TRP A 67 -6.46 -18.46 0.10
N HIS A 68 -5.63 -17.42 0.15
CA HIS A 68 -4.47 -17.24 1.02
C HIS A 68 -4.47 -15.85 1.65
N GLU A 69 -4.02 -15.78 2.91
CA GLU A 69 -3.81 -14.52 3.64
C GLU A 69 -2.54 -13.83 3.11
N ASP A 70 -2.66 -12.54 2.76
CA ASP A 70 -1.55 -11.68 2.33
C ASP A 70 -1.00 -10.86 3.51
N ASP A 71 0.28 -10.46 3.42
CA ASP A 71 1.06 -9.78 4.48
C ASP A 71 0.34 -8.60 5.16
N TRP A 72 -0.56 -7.90 4.46
CA TRP A 72 -1.35 -6.77 4.99
C TRP A 72 -2.15 -7.11 6.26
N PHE A 73 -2.62 -8.36 6.41
CA PHE A 73 -3.37 -8.80 7.60
C PHE A 73 -2.49 -9.11 8.81
N ASP A 74 -1.19 -9.35 8.61
CA ASP A 74 -0.19 -9.47 9.68
C ASP A 74 0.32 -8.09 10.15
N GLU A 75 0.06 -7.02 9.41
CA GLU A 75 0.45 -5.66 9.79
C GLU A 75 -0.42 -5.09 10.91
N ARG A 76 0.14 -4.13 11.66
CA ARG A 76 -0.64 -3.35 12.62
C ARG A 76 -1.64 -2.47 11.85
N PRO A 77 -2.96 -2.52 12.13
CA PRO A 77 -3.94 -1.67 11.49
C PRO A 77 -3.56 -0.18 11.55
N GLY A 78 -3.70 0.50 10.41
CA GLY A 78 -3.52 1.95 10.30
C GLY A 78 -4.57 2.74 11.08
N GLN A 79 -4.37 4.05 11.19
CA GLN A 79 -5.29 4.95 11.91
C GLN A 79 -6.73 4.96 11.34
N ASP A 80 -6.84 4.58 10.08
CA ASP A 80 -8.00 4.58 9.20
C ASP A 80 -8.54 3.16 8.92
N VAL A 81 -7.99 2.13 9.59
CA VAL A 81 -8.43 0.74 9.47
C VAL A 81 -9.14 0.31 10.75
N VAL A 82 -10.31 -0.32 10.61
CA VAL A 82 -11.07 -0.83 11.76
C VAL A 82 -10.27 -1.94 12.48
N PRO A 83 -9.95 -1.83 13.78
CA PRO A 83 -9.07 -2.78 14.48
C PRO A 83 -9.57 -4.24 14.55
N GLY A 84 -10.83 -4.49 14.18
CA GLY A 84 -11.45 -5.82 14.11
C GLY A 84 -11.37 -6.51 12.75
N VAL A 85 -10.76 -5.87 11.74
CA VAL A 85 -10.53 -6.47 10.41
C VAL A 85 -9.70 -7.74 10.55
N ARG A 86 -10.12 -8.81 9.84
CA ARG A 86 -9.44 -10.11 9.77
C ARG A 86 -9.64 -10.71 8.39
N TRP A 87 -8.66 -11.47 7.94
CA TRP A 87 -8.78 -12.27 6.73
C TRP A 87 -9.71 -13.46 6.96
N TRP A 88 -10.55 -13.74 5.96
CA TRP A 88 -11.45 -14.88 5.89
C TRP A 88 -11.40 -15.48 4.48
N PRO A 89 -11.11 -16.79 4.32
CA PRO A 89 -11.03 -17.45 3.03
C PRO A 89 -12.31 -17.24 2.21
N GLY A 90 -12.16 -16.89 0.94
CA GLY A 90 -13.24 -16.56 -0.02
C GLY A 90 -13.91 -15.21 0.25
N ILE A 91 -14.25 -14.93 1.51
CA ILE A 91 -15.01 -13.73 1.92
C ILE A 91 -14.17 -12.47 1.70
N THR A 92 -12.94 -12.41 2.22
CA THR A 92 -12.09 -11.22 2.11
C THR A 92 -11.75 -10.91 0.66
N GLY A 93 -11.43 -11.92 -0.14
CA GLY A 93 -11.17 -11.70 -1.57
C GLY A 93 -12.40 -11.25 -2.36
N LEU A 94 -13.60 -11.69 -1.99
CA LEU A 94 -14.86 -11.18 -2.55
C LEU A 94 -15.16 -9.74 -2.09
N GLN A 95 -14.84 -9.39 -0.83
CA GLN A 95 -14.95 -8.02 -0.32
C GLN A 95 -14.01 -7.08 -1.08
N LEU A 96 -12.75 -7.46 -1.26
CA LEU A 96 -11.77 -6.68 -2.04
C LEU A 96 -12.16 -6.59 -3.53
N LEU A 97 -12.75 -7.64 -4.11
CA LEU A 97 -13.29 -7.59 -5.47
C LEU A 97 -14.49 -6.63 -5.58
N ALA A 98 -15.37 -6.61 -4.58
CA ALA A 98 -16.49 -5.67 -4.53
C ALA A 98 -15.98 -4.22 -4.37
N ASP A 99 -14.94 -4.03 -3.56
CA ASP A 99 -14.28 -2.74 -3.35
C ASP A 99 -13.72 -2.15 -4.66
N MET A 100 -13.21 -2.97 -5.60
CA MET A 100 -12.78 -2.50 -6.94
C MET A 100 -13.84 -1.68 -7.69
N PHE A 101 -15.13 -1.96 -7.48
CA PHE A 101 -16.22 -1.25 -8.16
C PHE A 101 -16.60 0.08 -7.49
N VAL A 102 -16.13 0.34 -6.27
CA VAL A 102 -16.46 1.54 -5.47
C VAL A 102 -15.22 2.31 -4.97
N ALA A 103 -14.02 1.78 -5.13
CA ALA A 103 -12.77 2.37 -4.66
C ALA A 103 -12.49 3.76 -5.25
N GLY A 104 -12.96 4.01 -6.48
CA GLY A 104 -12.91 5.32 -7.14
C GLY A 104 -14.19 6.15 -7.03
N SER A 105 -15.07 5.87 -6.05
CA SER A 105 -16.31 6.61 -5.87
C SER A 105 -16.11 7.95 -5.15
N ASP A 106 -17.00 8.90 -5.47
CA ASP A 106 -17.07 10.23 -4.88
C ASP A 106 -17.29 10.24 -3.35
N ASP A 107 -17.80 9.13 -2.79
CA ASP A 107 -18.00 8.94 -1.35
C ASP A 107 -16.67 8.70 -0.58
N VAL A 108 -15.56 8.39 -1.27
CA VAL A 108 -14.26 8.14 -0.63
C VAL A 108 -13.57 9.46 -0.25
N PRO A 109 -13.40 9.78 1.05
CA PRO A 109 -12.86 11.08 1.45
C PRO A 109 -11.39 11.25 1.04
N LEU A 110 -11.00 12.49 0.77
CA LEU A 110 -9.62 12.86 0.42
C LEU A 110 -8.62 12.37 1.48
N GLY A 111 -7.62 11.58 1.06
CA GLY A 111 -6.62 10.98 1.96
C GLY A 111 -7.00 9.62 2.56
N TYR A 112 -8.04 8.97 2.03
CA TYR A 112 -8.49 7.62 2.41
C TYR A 112 -8.74 6.78 1.15
N GLY A 113 -8.73 5.45 1.29
CA GLY A 113 -8.96 4.52 0.17
C GLY A 113 -8.11 4.89 -1.06
N HIS A 114 -8.69 4.78 -2.25
CA HIS A 114 -7.98 5.13 -3.48
C HIS A 114 -7.85 6.65 -3.74
N ASN A 115 -8.36 7.52 -2.86
CA ASN A 115 -8.33 8.97 -3.04
C ASN A 115 -7.05 9.61 -2.49
N TYR A 116 -5.93 9.39 -3.20
CA TYR A 116 -4.58 9.85 -2.85
C TYR A 116 -4.37 11.37 -2.88
N GLY A 117 -5.16 12.11 -3.66
CA GLY A 117 -5.21 13.57 -3.65
C GLY A 117 -3.85 14.27 -3.64
N GLU A 118 -3.64 15.13 -2.63
CA GLU A 118 -2.42 15.92 -2.43
C GLU A 118 -1.12 15.09 -2.40
N GLY A 119 -1.19 13.82 -1.98
CA GLY A 119 -0.04 12.93 -1.93
C GLY A 119 0.66 12.77 -3.28
N TYR A 120 -0.08 12.86 -4.40
CA TYR A 120 0.51 12.83 -5.74
C TYR A 120 1.51 13.96 -5.99
N VAL A 121 1.29 15.15 -5.42
CA VAL A 121 2.21 16.29 -5.55
C VAL A 121 3.55 15.97 -4.88
N ASP A 122 3.47 15.44 -3.67
CA ASP A 122 4.63 15.07 -2.85
C ASP A 122 5.42 13.89 -3.48
N ALA A 123 4.70 12.90 -4.00
CA ALA A 123 5.26 11.77 -4.74
C ALA A 123 6.00 12.24 -6.00
N PHE A 124 5.34 13.10 -6.80
CA PHE A 124 5.88 13.59 -8.06
C PHE A 124 7.12 14.46 -7.84
N ALA A 125 7.09 15.38 -6.86
CA ALA A 125 8.25 16.19 -6.49
C ALA A 125 9.43 15.31 -6.05
N TRP A 126 9.18 14.25 -5.27
CA TRP A 126 10.22 13.30 -4.83
C TRP A 126 10.82 12.48 -5.99
N VAL A 127 9.98 11.94 -6.89
CA VAL A 127 10.43 11.10 -8.03
C VAL A 127 11.18 11.95 -9.07
N THR A 128 10.70 13.15 -9.37
CA THR A 128 11.34 14.07 -10.31
C THR A 128 12.55 14.79 -9.72
N GLY A 129 12.60 14.96 -8.38
CA GLY A 129 13.59 15.80 -7.72
C GLY A 129 13.43 17.28 -8.09
N ALA A 130 12.20 17.71 -8.41
CA ALA A 130 11.91 19.08 -8.78
C ALA A 130 12.23 20.05 -7.62
N GLU A 131 12.96 21.12 -7.92
CA GLU A 131 13.29 22.19 -6.96
C GLU A 131 12.13 23.20 -6.89
N LEU A 132 10.97 22.72 -6.41
CA LEU A 132 9.81 23.55 -6.09
C LEU A 132 9.96 24.16 -4.70
N ASP A 133 9.53 25.41 -4.52
CA ASP A 133 9.45 26.03 -3.20
C ASP A 133 8.17 25.62 -2.43
N ASP A 134 8.11 25.96 -1.14
CA ASP A 134 6.98 25.58 -0.29
C ASP A 134 5.65 26.22 -0.75
N GLY A 135 5.69 27.38 -1.40
CA GLY A 135 4.52 28.07 -1.95
C GLY A 135 4.03 27.45 -3.26
N ASP A 136 4.93 27.02 -4.13
CA ASP A 136 4.61 26.22 -5.32
C ASP A 136 3.96 24.89 -4.94
N LEU A 137 4.57 24.18 -3.98
CA LEU A 137 4.03 22.92 -3.46
C LEU A 137 2.66 23.11 -2.79
N ALA A 138 2.45 24.20 -2.03
CA ALA A 138 1.14 24.50 -1.44
C ALA A 138 0.08 24.73 -2.52
N ARG A 139 0.35 25.55 -3.54
CA ARG A 139 -0.59 25.83 -4.64
C ARG A 139 -0.92 24.59 -5.48
N LEU A 140 0.06 23.71 -5.70
CA LEU A 140 -0.17 22.43 -6.37
C LEU A 140 -1.07 21.51 -5.54
N ARG A 141 -0.82 21.39 -4.23
CA ARG A 141 -1.68 20.61 -3.32
C ARG A 141 -3.11 21.15 -3.31
N GLU A 142 -3.31 22.46 -3.19
CA GLU A 142 -4.64 23.08 -3.26
C GLU A 142 -5.36 22.79 -4.58
N THR A 143 -4.65 22.86 -5.71
CA THR A 143 -5.20 22.61 -7.05
C THR A 143 -5.62 21.14 -7.24
N ILE A 144 -4.79 20.20 -6.80
CA ILE A 144 -5.12 18.77 -6.82
C ILE A 144 -6.27 18.48 -5.86
N ALA A 145 -6.23 19.00 -4.62
CA ALA A 145 -7.31 18.85 -3.64
C ALA A 145 -8.64 19.44 -4.11
N ALA A 146 -8.64 20.50 -4.93
CA ALA A 146 -9.85 21.03 -5.55
C ALA A 146 -10.40 20.13 -6.66
N THR A 147 -9.54 19.35 -7.33
CA THR A 147 -9.92 18.41 -8.40
C THR A 147 -10.29 17.02 -7.86
N SER A 148 -9.74 16.62 -6.71
CA SER A 148 -9.99 15.33 -6.02
C SER A 148 -11.12 15.39 -4.99
N ARG A 149 -11.88 16.49 -4.94
CA ARG A 149 -13.14 16.58 -4.19
C ARG A 149 -14.31 16.20 -5.11
N PRO A 150 -15.32 15.48 -4.60
CA PRO A 150 -16.54 15.22 -5.35
C PRO A 150 -17.30 16.53 -5.65
N GLY A 151 -18.07 16.52 -6.75
CA GLY A 151 -18.82 17.66 -7.27
C GLY A 151 -20.23 17.82 -6.73
#